data_AF-A0A3G1QC26-F1
#
_entry.id   AF-A0A3G1QC26-F1
#
_cell.length_a   1.000
_cell.length_b   1.000
_cell.length_c   1.000
_cell.angle_alpha   90.00
_cell.angle_beta   90.00
_cell.angle_gamma   90.00
#
_symmetry.space_group_name_H-M   'P 1'
#
loop_
_entity.id
_entity.type
_entity.pdbx_description
1 polymer ?
#
loop_
_entity_poly.entity_id
_entity_poly.type
_entity_poly.pdbx_seq_one_letter_code
_entity_poly.pdbx_strand_id
1 'polypeptide(L)'
;MINDMFDVKEDKEHRIQLCLKKPINTHRIAQHWDTIQRIAVSLKQRKTTQATLVRKLSEYKRNHPLLEALTEYNRLVKANYLLCYIDDASLRNYVQRALNRGEAYHQLRRAVSSVNGDQFRGSSDEEIQLWNECARLVTNAIVYFNSRILSQLLTSFEYQGDQENRYRQTGIPCGLAQH
;
A
#
# COMPACT_ATOMS: atom_id res chain seq x y z
N MET A 1 2.64 -9.54 11.80
CA MET A 1 2.30 -8.16 12.22
C MET A 1 1.37 -8.09 13.42
N ILE A 2 0.13 -8.61 13.37
CA ILE A 2 -0.79 -8.59 14.53
C ILE A 2 -0.21 -9.42 15.69
N ASN A 3 0.20 -10.66 15.42
CA ASN A 3 0.81 -11.56 16.40
C ASN A 3 2.15 -11.05 16.97
N ASP A 4 2.82 -10.10 16.33
CA ASP A 4 4.07 -9.53 16.83
C ASP A 4 3.83 -8.44 17.88
N MET A 5 2.62 -7.89 17.90
CA MET A 5 2.28 -6.68 18.64
C MET A 5 1.24 -6.92 19.74
N PHE A 6 0.31 -7.85 19.50
CA PHE A 6 -0.76 -8.20 20.42
C PHE A 6 -0.67 -9.68 20.82
N ASP A 7 -0.97 -9.95 22.08
CA ASP A 7 -1.35 -11.27 22.58
C ASP A 7 -2.86 -11.42 22.44
N VAL A 8 -3.27 -12.59 21.99
CA VAL A 8 -4.68 -12.99 21.86
C VAL A 8 -5.00 -13.87 23.06
N LYS A 9 -5.91 -13.42 23.91
CA LYS A 9 -6.41 -14.18 25.06
C LYS A 9 -7.88 -14.47 24.86
N GLU A 10 -8.34 -15.59 25.39
CA GLU A 10 -9.76 -15.94 25.42
C GLU A 10 -10.24 -15.81 26.86
N ASP A 11 -11.28 -15.01 27.09
CA ASP A 11 -11.90 -14.87 28.40
C ASP A 11 -12.81 -16.08 28.69
N LYS A 12 -13.24 -16.24 29.95
CA LYS A 12 -14.13 -17.33 30.43
C LYS A 12 -15.44 -17.46 29.65
N GLU A 13 -15.83 -16.41 28.92
CA GLU A 13 -17.03 -16.37 28.06
C GLU A 13 -16.71 -16.60 26.56
N HIS A 14 -15.54 -17.15 26.22
CA HIS A 14 -15.09 -17.36 24.83
C HIS A 14 -14.99 -16.06 24.01
N ARG A 15 -14.80 -14.92 24.70
CA ARG A 15 -14.56 -13.62 24.06
C ARG A 15 -13.08 -13.44 23.81
N ILE A 16 -12.73 -13.10 22.57
CA ILE A 16 -11.34 -12.82 22.18
C ILE A 16 -10.95 -11.43 22.68
N GLN A 17 -9.91 -11.37 23.50
CA GLN A 17 -9.31 -10.14 24.02
C GLN A 17 -7.91 -9.94 23.41
N LEU A 18 -7.68 -8.77 22.83
CA LEU A 18 -6.38 -8.36 22.31
C LEU A 18 -5.66 -7.48 23.34
N CYS A 19 -4.48 -7.91 23.79
CA CYS A 19 -3.66 -7.17 24.73
C CYS A 19 -2.30 -6.84 24.10
N LEU A 20 -1.78 -5.63 24.29
CA LEU A 20 -0.44 -5.29 23.81
C LEU A 20 0.62 -6.13 24.55
N LYS A 21 1.52 -6.78 23.80
CA LYS A 21 2.63 -7.57 24.37
C LYS A 21 3.55 -6.76 25.28
N LYS A 22 3.81 -5.52 24.88
CA LYS A 22 4.56 -4.54 25.67
C LYS A 22 3.73 -3.26 25.74
N PRO A 23 3.50 -2.69 26.94
CA PRO A 23 2.77 -1.43 27.05
C PRO A 23 3.48 -0.32 26.27
N ILE A 24 2.69 0.62 25.75
CA ILE A 24 3.22 1.81 25.09
C ILE A 24 3.58 2.82 26.17
N ASN A 25 4.80 3.33 26.14
CA ASN A 25 5.23 4.35 27.09
C ASN A 25 4.79 5.74 26.62
N THR A 26 3.59 6.15 27.01
CA THR A 26 3.02 7.45 26.66
C THR A 26 3.75 8.64 27.27
N HIS A 27 4.42 8.46 28.42
CA HIS A 27 5.21 9.50 29.06
C HIS A 27 6.37 9.96 28.16
N ARG A 28 7.10 9.03 27.54
CA ARG A 28 8.19 9.34 26.60
C ARG A 28 7.69 10.12 25.38
N ILE A 29 6.49 9.78 24.89
CA ILE A 29 5.85 10.49 23.78
C ILE A 29 5.53 11.92 24.22
N ALA A 30 4.88 12.09 25.37
CA ALA A 30 4.49 13.40 25.90
C ALA A 30 5.70 14.33 26.10
N GLN A 31 6.80 13.81 26.66
CA GLN A 31 8.02 14.58 26.91
C GLN A 31 8.65 15.18 25.64
N HIS A 32 8.48 14.55 24.48
CA HIS A 32 9.04 15.01 23.21
C HIS A 32 7.96 15.39 22.18
N TRP A 33 6.71 15.55 22.61
CA TRP A 33 5.56 15.70 21.72
C TRP A 33 5.68 16.91 20.79
N ASP A 34 6.10 18.07 21.32
CA ASP A 34 6.30 19.29 20.52
C ASP A 34 7.33 19.07 19.40
N THR A 35 8.44 18.38 19.69
CA THR A 35 9.45 18.05 18.66
C THR A 35 8.89 17.09 17.61
N ILE A 36 8.11 16.08 18.02
CA ILE A 36 7.46 15.15 17.09
C ILE A 36 6.49 15.90 16.16
N GLN A 37 5.68 16.82 16.72
CA GLN A 37 4.78 17.65 15.94
C GLN A 37 5.52 18.57 14.97
N ARG A 38 6.61 19.22 15.41
CA ARG A 38 7.45 20.07 14.53
C ARG A 38 8.05 19.27 13.37
N ILE A 39 8.48 18.04 13.61
CA ILE A 39 8.96 17.13 12.55
C ILE A 39 7.82 16.84 11.57
N ALA A 40 6.64 16.46 12.05
CA ALA A 40 5.49 16.16 11.20
C ALA A 40 5.06 17.37 10.36
N VAL A 41 5.00 18.56 10.96
CA VAL A 41 4.67 19.82 10.28
C VAL A 41 5.74 20.18 9.24
N SER A 42 7.02 20.03 9.56
CA SER A 42 8.12 20.33 8.64
C SER A 42 8.09 19.42 7.40
N LEU A 43 7.77 18.14 7.59
CA LEU A 43 7.57 17.19 6.49
C LEU A 43 6.34 17.56 5.65
N LYS A 44 5.20 17.87 6.29
CA LYS A 44 3.97 18.28 5.61
C LYS A 44 4.17 19.55 4.79
N GLN A 45 4.92 20.52 5.33
CA GLN A 45 5.26 21.78 4.66
C GLN A 45 6.42 21.65 3.65
N ARG A 46 6.99 20.44 3.47
CA ARG A 46 8.15 20.18 2.61
C ARG A 46 9.38 21.06 2.92
N LYS A 47 9.48 21.59 4.15
CA LYS A 47 10.64 22.37 4.64
C LYS A 47 11.86 21.49 4.91
N THR A 48 11.66 20.19 5.02
CA THR A 48 12.71 19.18 5.17
C THR A 48 12.27 17.93 4.43
N THR A 49 13.20 17.26 3.77
CA THR A 49 12.93 15.99 3.07
C THR A 49 13.00 14.82 4.06
N GLN A 50 12.30 13.73 3.74
CA GLN A 50 12.39 12.49 4.51
C GLN A 50 13.83 11.98 4.59
N ALA A 51 14.59 12.05 3.50
CA ALA A 51 15.97 11.60 3.44
C ALA A 51 16.87 12.37 4.42
N THR A 52 16.74 13.70 4.46
CA THR A 52 17.48 14.55 5.39
C THR A 52 17.12 14.23 6.85
N LEU A 53 15.83 14.02 7.13
CA LEU A 53 15.38 13.67 8.47
C LEU A 53 15.92 12.31 8.92
N VAL A 54 15.82 11.29 8.06
CA VAL A 54 16.33 9.94 8.35
C VAL A 54 17.83 9.96 8.58
N ARG A 55 18.60 10.68 7.75
CA ARG A 55 20.04 10.86 7.94
C ARG A 55 20.34 11.45 9.32
N LYS A 56 19.68 12.56 9.66
CA LYS A 56 19.87 13.25 10.94
C LYS A 56 19.48 12.38 12.15
N LEU A 57 18.39 11.64 12.05
CA LEU A 57 17.96 10.70 13.12
C LEU A 57 18.91 9.50 13.25
N SER A 58 19.56 9.09 12.16
CA SER A 58 20.51 7.96 12.16
C SER A 58 21.87 8.33 12.76
N GLU A 59 22.22 9.62 12.81
CA GLU A 59 23.41 10.12 13.49
C GLU A 59 23.28 10.05 15.02
N TYR A 60 22.05 10.00 15.54
CA TYR A 60 21.81 9.86 16.97
C TYR A 60 22.15 8.45 17.47
N LYS A 61 22.66 8.38 18.70
CA LYS A 61 22.82 7.09 19.41
C LYS A 61 21.45 6.41 19.53
N ARG A 62 21.42 5.07 19.48
CA ARG A 62 20.18 4.28 19.52
C ARG A 62 19.28 4.57 20.74
N ASN A 63 19.89 4.98 21.86
CA ASN A 63 19.19 5.28 23.11
C ASN A 63 18.81 6.77 23.24
N HIS A 64 18.82 7.51 22.14
CA HIS A 64 18.51 8.93 22.16
C HIS A 64 17.02 9.13 22.51
N PRO A 65 16.67 9.96 23.52
CA PRO A 65 15.30 10.10 24.02
C PRO A 65 14.26 10.44 22.96
N LEU A 66 14.60 11.30 21.98
CA LEU A 66 13.73 11.61 20.84
C LEU A 66 13.47 10.39 19.95
N LEU A 67 14.48 9.54 19.72
CA LEU A 67 14.34 8.34 18.88
C LEU A 67 13.47 7.30 19.60
N GLU A 68 13.64 7.17 20.90
CA GLU A 68 12.77 6.32 21.73
C GLU A 68 11.33 6.84 21.73
N ALA A 69 11.11 8.15 21.86
CA ALA A 69 9.78 8.77 21.81
C ALA A 69 9.11 8.58 20.44
N LEU A 70 9.85 8.77 19.34
CA LEU A 70 9.36 8.50 17.98
C LEU A 70 9.03 7.01 17.79
N THR A 71 9.82 6.11 18.39
CA THR A 71 9.57 4.66 18.34
C THR A 71 8.28 4.30 19.07
N GLU A 72 8.08 4.81 20.30
CA GLU A 72 6.85 4.58 21.06
C GLU A 72 5.63 5.23 20.39
N TYR A 73 5.78 6.41 19.80
CA TYR A 73 4.72 7.03 18.99
C TYR A 73 4.35 6.20 17.77
N ASN A 74 5.33 5.69 17.02
CA ASN A 74 5.10 4.79 15.90
C ASN A 74 4.40 3.50 16.35
N ARG A 75 4.76 2.95 17.52
CA ARG A 75 4.04 1.80 18.11
C ARG A 75 2.58 2.16 18.39
N LEU A 76 2.29 3.32 18.97
CA LEU A 76 0.91 3.77 19.21
C LEU A 76 0.09 3.86 17.92
N VAL A 77 0.61 4.52 16.90
CA VAL A 77 -0.07 4.67 15.61
C VAL A 77 -0.31 3.30 14.95
N LYS A 78 0.70 2.41 14.97
CA LYS A 78 0.56 1.05 14.46
C LYS A 78 -0.47 0.24 15.23
N ALA A 79 -0.53 0.37 16.56
CA ALA A 79 -1.50 -0.32 17.40
C ALA A 79 -2.91 0.05 16.96
N ASN A 80 -3.17 1.36 16.90
CA ASN A 80 -4.46 1.91 16.54
C ASN A 80 -4.85 1.49 15.12
N TYR A 81 -3.93 1.60 14.16
CA TYR A 81 -4.16 1.18 12.78
C TYR A 81 -4.53 -0.31 12.68
N LEU A 82 -3.81 -1.19 13.39
CA LEU A 82 -4.09 -2.62 13.37
C LEU A 82 -5.44 -2.95 14.00
N LEU A 83 -5.83 -2.28 15.09
CA LEU A 83 -7.15 -2.45 15.68
C LEU A 83 -8.25 -1.98 14.72
N CYS A 84 -8.10 -0.81 14.09
CA CYS A 84 -9.01 -0.34 13.05
C CYS A 84 -9.07 -1.32 11.86
N TYR A 85 -7.95 -1.89 11.45
CA TYR A 85 -7.90 -2.87 10.37
C TYR A 85 -8.65 -4.16 10.72
N ILE A 86 -8.60 -4.62 11.98
CA ILE A 86 -9.34 -5.82 12.42
C ILE A 86 -10.85 -5.55 12.47
N ASP A 87 -11.26 -4.33 12.81
CA ASP A 87 -12.68 -3.99 12.96
C ASP A 87 -13.34 -3.57 11.63
N ASP A 88 -12.64 -2.79 10.80
CA ASP A 88 -13.19 -2.20 9.58
C ASP A 88 -12.93 -3.06 8.32
N ALA A 89 -13.99 -3.73 7.84
CA ALA A 89 -13.94 -4.51 6.60
C ALA A 89 -13.66 -3.66 5.34
N SER A 90 -14.09 -2.41 5.29
CA SER A 90 -13.84 -1.51 4.16
C SER A 90 -12.37 -1.14 4.08
N LEU A 91 -11.76 -0.81 5.22
CA LEU A 91 -10.32 -0.58 5.32
C LEU A 91 -9.53 -1.82 4.90
N ARG A 92 -9.91 -3.03 5.38
CA ARG A 92 -9.26 -4.27 4.93
C ARG A 92 -9.34 -4.47 3.42
N ASN A 93 -10.53 -4.32 2.84
CA ASN A 93 -10.73 -4.50 1.40
C ASN A 93 -9.96 -3.48 0.57
N TYR A 94 -9.84 -2.23 1.06
CA TYR A 94 -9.01 -1.22 0.41
C TYR A 94 -7.54 -1.62 0.44
N VAL A 95 -7.02 -1.99 1.60
CA VAL A 95 -5.62 -2.40 1.78
C VAL A 95 -5.31 -3.64 0.96
N GLN A 96 -6.16 -4.66 0.99
CA GLN A 96 -5.97 -5.89 0.22
C GLN A 96 -5.95 -5.59 -1.29
N ARG A 97 -6.83 -4.73 -1.78
CA ARG A 97 -6.80 -4.30 -3.20
C ARG A 97 -5.53 -3.53 -3.56
N ALA A 98 -5.01 -2.73 -2.65
CA ALA A 98 -3.75 -2.02 -2.86
C ALA A 98 -2.55 -2.99 -2.87
N LEU A 99 -2.51 -3.93 -1.92
CA LEU A 99 -1.50 -4.97 -1.84
C LEU A 99 -1.52 -5.87 -3.07
N ASN A 100 -2.69 -6.40 -3.45
CA ASN A 100 -2.84 -7.24 -4.64
C ASN A 100 -2.35 -6.52 -5.92
N ARG A 101 -2.57 -5.20 -6.04
CA ARG A 101 -2.00 -4.41 -7.14
C ARG A 101 -0.48 -4.35 -7.11
N GLY A 102 0.09 -4.10 -5.94
CA GLY A 102 1.55 -4.09 -5.76
C GLY A 102 2.18 -5.45 -6.04
N GLU A 103 1.59 -6.52 -5.50
CA GLU A 103 2.03 -7.90 -5.75
C GLU A 103 1.89 -8.28 -7.22
N ALA A 104 0.78 -7.95 -7.87
CA ALA A 104 0.58 -8.18 -9.31
C ALA A 104 1.62 -7.42 -10.14
N TYR A 105 1.90 -6.16 -9.80
CA TYR A 105 2.97 -5.38 -10.43
C TYR A 105 4.34 -6.04 -10.23
N HIS A 106 4.67 -6.46 -9.00
CA HIS A 106 5.94 -7.12 -8.70
C HIS A 106 6.05 -8.50 -9.37
N GLN A 107 4.95 -9.25 -9.47
CA GLN A 107 4.89 -10.51 -10.21
C GLN A 107 5.13 -10.29 -11.71
N LEU A 108 4.44 -9.32 -12.31
CA LEU A 108 4.64 -8.94 -13.70
C LEU A 108 6.09 -8.48 -13.94
N ARG A 109 6.63 -7.63 -13.07
CA ARG A 109 8.02 -7.17 -13.16
C ARG A 109 9.00 -8.34 -13.10
N ARG A 110 8.79 -9.30 -12.17
CA ARG A 110 9.60 -10.53 -12.11
C ARG A 110 9.47 -11.37 -13.38
N ALA A 111 8.27 -11.49 -13.94
CA ALA A 111 8.06 -12.20 -15.20
C ALA A 111 8.84 -11.53 -16.34
N VAL A 112 8.73 -10.21 -16.50
CA VAL A 112 9.50 -9.41 -17.48
C VAL A 112 11.02 -9.60 -17.28
N SER A 113 11.48 -9.62 -16.04
CA SER A 113 12.89 -9.89 -15.69
C SER A 113 13.33 -11.31 -16.06
N SER A 114 12.46 -12.31 -15.86
CA SER A 114 12.77 -13.73 -16.08
C SER A 114 12.81 -14.15 -17.55
N VAL A 115 12.09 -13.45 -18.44
CA VAL A 115 12.10 -13.74 -19.90
C VAL A 115 13.49 -13.53 -20.52
N ASN A 116 14.33 -12.70 -19.90
CA ASN A 116 15.73 -12.53 -20.31
C ASN A 116 16.72 -13.42 -19.53
N GLY A 117 16.26 -14.48 -18.88
CA GLY A 117 17.11 -15.57 -18.40
C GLY A 117 17.88 -15.34 -17.09
N ASP A 118 17.42 -14.44 -16.21
CA ASP A 118 18.02 -14.15 -14.87
C ASP A 118 19.52 -13.74 -14.88
N GLN A 119 20.13 -13.63 -16.07
CA GLN A 119 21.57 -13.42 -16.31
C GLN A 119 21.96 -11.95 -16.49
N PHE A 120 21.01 -11.03 -16.57
CA PHE A 120 21.30 -9.61 -16.84
C PHE A 120 21.32 -8.75 -15.58
N ARG A 121 22.11 -9.16 -14.59
CA ARG A 121 22.60 -8.20 -13.59
C ARG A 121 23.89 -7.62 -14.17
N GLY A 122 23.81 -6.40 -14.68
CA GLY A 122 24.99 -5.66 -15.15
C GLY A 122 26.10 -5.66 -14.10
N SER A 123 27.35 -5.55 -14.53
CA SER A 123 28.49 -5.58 -13.62
C SER A 123 28.69 -4.25 -12.88
N SER A 124 28.02 -3.17 -13.35
CA SER A 124 28.07 -1.82 -12.81
C SER A 124 26.71 -1.35 -12.27
N ASP A 125 26.72 -0.51 -11.23
CA ASP A 125 25.53 0.14 -10.67
C ASP A 125 24.73 0.91 -11.73
N GLU A 126 25.41 1.51 -12.71
CA GLU A 126 24.78 2.26 -13.81
C GLU A 126 23.99 1.35 -14.75
N GLU A 127 24.55 0.18 -15.08
CA GLU A 127 23.89 -0.82 -15.93
C GLU A 127 22.67 -1.42 -15.22
N ILE A 128 22.80 -1.68 -13.91
CA ILE A 128 21.69 -2.14 -13.06
C ILE A 128 20.59 -1.08 -13.01
N GLN A 129 20.94 0.21 -12.88
CA GLN A 129 19.97 1.30 -12.86
C GLN A 129 19.26 1.45 -14.20
N LEU A 130 19.99 1.48 -15.32
CA LEU A 130 19.42 1.56 -16.66
C LEU A 130 18.44 0.41 -16.92
N TRP A 131 18.83 -0.81 -16.54
CA TRP A 131 17.98 -1.98 -16.69
C TRP A 131 16.71 -1.90 -15.84
N ASN A 132 16.82 -1.42 -14.59
CA ASN A 132 15.68 -1.19 -13.73
C ASN A 132 14.68 -0.20 -14.36
N GLU A 133 15.16 0.87 -14.99
CA GLU A 133 14.30 1.84 -15.68
C GLU A 133 13.63 1.24 -16.93
N CYS A 134 14.38 0.49 -17.74
CA CYS A 134 13.81 -0.22 -18.89
C CYS A 134 12.73 -1.23 -18.47
N ALA A 135 12.99 -2.03 -17.44
CA ALA A 135 12.03 -3.00 -16.90
C ALA A 135 10.78 -2.31 -16.34
N ARG A 136 10.92 -1.16 -15.67
CA ARG A 136 9.81 -0.33 -15.20
C ARG A 136 8.97 0.20 -16.38
N LEU A 137 9.62 0.70 -17.44
CA LEU A 137 8.94 1.20 -18.62
C LEU A 137 8.09 0.12 -19.30
N VAL A 138 8.69 -1.06 -19.54
CA VAL A 138 7.99 -2.21 -20.16
C VAL A 138 6.82 -2.67 -19.29
N THR A 139 7.02 -2.79 -17.98
CA THR A 139 5.96 -3.18 -17.04
C THR A 139 4.80 -2.19 -17.09
N ASN A 140 5.07 -0.89 -17.11
CA ASN A 140 4.04 0.15 -17.22
C ASN A 140 3.30 0.11 -18.56
N ALA A 141 4.00 -0.16 -19.67
CA ALA A 141 3.39 -0.29 -20.98
C ALA A 141 2.39 -1.47 -21.03
N ILE A 142 2.75 -2.62 -20.45
CA ILE A 142 1.86 -3.79 -20.34
C ILE A 142 0.64 -3.47 -19.47
N VAL A 143 0.85 -2.82 -18.31
CA VAL A 143 -0.26 -2.40 -17.43
C VAL A 143 -1.21 -1.45 -18.16
N TYR A 144 -0.67 -0.48 -18.90
CA TYR A 144 -1.46 0.45 -19.71
C TYR A 144 -2.28 -0.28 -20.78
N PHE A 145 -1.66 -1.20 -21.52
CA PHE A 145 -2.33 -1.95 -22.57
C PHE A 145 -3.47 -2.82 -22.00
N ASN A 146 -3.21 -3.54 -20.91
CA ASN A 146 -4.22 -4.34 -20.22
C ASN A 146 -5.37 -3.46 -19.72
N SER A 147 -5.07 -2.28 -19.16
CA SER A 147 -6.08 -1.34 -18.69
C SER A 147 -6.94 -0.82 -19.85
N ARG A 148 -6.34 -0.54 -21.00
CA ARG A 148 -7.05 -0.09 -22.21
C ARG A 148 -8.01 -1.17 -22.72
N ILE A 149 -7.56 -2.42 -22.83
CA ILE A 149 -8.41 -3.55 -23.26
C ILE A 149 -9.57 -3.73 -22.29
N LEU A 150 -9.30 -3.78 -20.99
CA LEU A 150 -10.33 -3.95 -19.97
C LEU A 150 -11.35 -2.79 -19.99
N SER A 151 -10.89 -1.57 -20.22
CA SER A 151 -11.78 -0.41 -20.35
C SER A 151 -12.69 -0.54 -21.58
N GLN A 152 -12.14 -0.94 -22.73
CA GLN A 152 -12.94 -1.16 -23.95
C GLN A 152 -13.95 -2.31 -23.78
N LEU A 153 -13.54 -3.41 -23.14
CA LEU A 153 -14.43 -4.52 -22.83
C LEU A 153 -15.55 -4.10 -21.87
N LEU A 154 -15.22 -3.35 -20.81
CA LEU A 154 -16.21 -2.83 -19.88
C LEU A 154 -17.24 -1.95 -20.60
N THR A 155 -16.79 -1.00 -21.43
CA THR A 155 -17.70 -0.16 -22.23
C THR A 155 -18.58 -1.00 -23.16
N SER A 156 -18.05 -2.07 -23.76
CA SER A 156 -18.85 -2.95 -24.61
C SER A 156 -19.93 -3.73 -23.83
N PHE A 157 -19.61 -4.18 -22.61
CA PHE A 157 -20.57 -4.88 -21.75
C PHE A 157 -21.61 -3.94 -21.14
N GLU A 158 -21.22 -2.73 -20.75
CA GLU A 158 -22.15 -1.68 -20.31
C GLU A 158 -23.13 -1.33 -21.43
N TYR A 159 -22.64 -1.17 -22.66
CA TYR A 159 -23.49 -0.93 -23.84
C TYR A 159 -24.46 -2.09 -24.12
N GLN A 160 -23.99 -3.33 -24.03
CA GLN A 160 -24.84 -4.51 -24.21
C GLN A 160 -25.90 -4.65 -23.10
N GLY A 161 -25.52 -4.40 -21.84
CA GLY A 161 -26.44 -4.40 -20.69
C GLY A 161 -27.49 -3.29 -20.78
N ASP A 162 -27.10 -2.11 -21.27
CA ASP A 162 -28.01 -0.99 -21.52
C ASP A 162 -28.97 -1.27 -22.69
N GLN A 163 -28.50 -1.95 -23.74
CA GLN A 163 -29.37 -2.42 -24.82
C GLN A 163 -30.37 -3.46 -24.34
N GLU A 164 -29.93 -4.45 -23.55
CA GLU A 164 -30.82 -5.48 -23.00
C GLU A 164 -31.85 -4.89 -22.02
N ASN A 165 -31.45 -3.94 -21.17
CA ASN A 165 -32.39 -3.20 -20.32
C ASN A 165 -33.38 -2.36 -21.12
N ARG A 166 -32.94 -1.72 -22.22
CA ARG A 166 -33.86 -1.02 -23.14
C ARG A 166 -34.86 -1.98 -23.77
N TYR A 167 -34.42 -3.15 -24.24
CA TYR A 167 -35.31 -4.16 -24.81
C TYR A 167 -36.35 -4.66 -23.82
N ARG A 168 -35.96 -4.89 -22.57
CA ARG A 168 -36.89 -5.31 -21.52
C ARG A 168 -37.92 -4.22 -21.15
N GLN A 169 -37.57 -2.94 -21.30
CA GLN A 169 -38.47 -1.82 -21.02
C GLN A 169 -39.37 -1.44 -22.20
N THR A 170 -38.92 -1.57 -23.45
CA THR A 170 -39.65 -1.09 -24.64
C THR A 170 -40.18 -2.19 -25.56
N GLY A 171 -39.69 -3.44 -25.43
CA GLY A 171 -40.13 -4.59 -26.23
C GLY A 171 -39.69 -4.60 -27.71
N ILE A 172 -38.89 -3.62 -28.15
CA ILE A 172 -38.54 -3.45 -29.58
C ILE A 172 -37.06 -3.81 -29.82
N PRO A 173 -36.73 -4.92 -30.54
CA PRO A 173 -35.34 -5.25 -30.89
C PRO A 173 -34.73 -4.21 -31.84
N CYS A 174 -33.52 -3.75 -31.54
CA CYS A 174 -32.80 -2.65 -32.18
C CYS A 174 -31.61 -3.27 -32.91
N GLY A 175 -31.91 -4.08 -33.91
CA GLY A 175 -30.92 -4.70 -34.78
C GLY A 175 -31.21 -4.39 -36.23
N LEU A 176 -30.78 -3.22 -36.71
CA LEU A 176 -30.55 -2.93 -38.13
C LEU A 176 -29.60 -1.72 -38.28
N ALA A 177 -28.34 -1.92 -37.89
CA ALA A 177 -27.18 -1.20 -38.41
C ALA A 177 -26.00 -2.10 -38.05
N GLN A 178 -25.42 -2.86 -38.97
CA GLN A 178 -24.36 -2.36 -39.84
C GLN A 178 -24.24 -3.29 -41.06
N HIS A 179 -24.17 -2.68 -42.24
CA HIS A 179 -23.70 -3.25 -43.49
C HIS A 179 -22.41 -2.52 -43.87
#